data_AF-A0A7C6UGV9-F1
#
_entry.id   AF-A0A7C6UGV9-F1
#
_cell.length_a   1.000
_cell.length_b   1.000
_cell.length_c   1.000
_cell.angle_alpha   90.00
_cell.angle_beta   90.00
_cell.angle_gamma   90.00
#
_symmetry.space_group_name_H-M   'P 1'
#
loop_
_entity.id
_entity.type
_entity.pdbx_description
1 polymer ?
#
loop_
_entity_poly.entity_id
_entity_poly.type
_entity_poly.pdbx_seq_one_letter_code
_entity_poly.pdbx_strand_id
1 'polypeptide(L)'
;MDACLNICRAAFRRAHGLPEDAPLSLDPARAQAFCEWARRHRVQGLLFAGIPELAESLQTVAFGQTRFAAQATEVAGKLFTRLKTRLPNLTLVKGPALATHAWPEPGMRSFDDLDILCGKCSFAVMRTRLQTAGCALDVRDRRRARNLWHFGWGVPFRAENHLLVEVKSRFFPPHYPWPKHLTLTQ
;
A
#
# COMPACT_ATOMS: atom_id res chain seq x y z
N MET A 1 -14.70 8.09 13.38
CA MET A 1 -13.84 7.87 12.19
C MET A 1 -13.64 9.19 11.44
N ASP A 2 -14.69 10.00 11.27
CA ASP A 2 -14.64 11.26 10.52
C ASP A 2 -13.67 12.31 11.07
N ALA A 3 -13.51 12.40 12.40
CA ALA A 3 -12.56 13.32 13.03
C ALA A 3 -11.11 13.06 12.61
N CYS A 4 -10.68 11.80 12.48
CA CYS A 4 -9.31 11.45 12.08
C CYS A 4 -9.06 11.80 10.60
N LEU A 5 -10.06 11.59 9.75
CA LEU A 5 -10.02 11.96 8.32
C LEU A 5 -9.91 13.47 8.13
N ASN A 6 -10.65 14.26 8.91
CA ASN A 6 -10.58 15.72 8.84
C ASN A 6 -9.19 16.24 9.25
N ILE A 7 -8.58 15.66 10.28
CA ILE A 7 -7.21 16.00 10.70
C ILE A 7 -6.19 15.66 9.60
N CYS A 8 -6.28 14.48 8.97
CA CYS A 8 -5.40 14.14 7.84
C CYS A 8 -5.60 15.05 6.63
N ARG A 9 -6.83 15.48 6.33
CA ARG A 9 -7.11 16.42 5.24
C ARG A 9 -6.48 17.79 5.52
N ALA A 10 -6.64 18.31 6.74
CA ALA A 10 -6.01 19.57 7.11
C ALA A 10 -4.48 19.48 7.08
N ALA A 11 -3.89 18.38 7.57
CA ALA A 11 -2.46 18.12 7.49
C ALA A 11 -1.95 18.11 6.03
N PHE A 12 -2.65 17.39 5.15
CA PHE A 12 -2.36 17.39 3.71
C PHE A 12 -2.41 18.79 3.12
N ARG A 13 -3.49 19.53 3.40
CA ARG A 13 -3.69 20.87 2.83
C ARG A 13 -2.58 21.81 3.27
N ARG A 14 -2.22 21.82 4.56
CA ARG A 14 -1.11 22.62 5.09
C ARG A 14 0.23 22.23 4.49
N ALA A 15 0.55 20.93 4.38
CA ALA A 15 1.79 20.44 3.76
C ALA A 15 1.93 20.84 2.28
N HIS A 16 0.82 21.14 1.61
CA HIS A 16 0.78 21.55 0.20
C HIS A 16 0.38 23.02 -0.02
N GLY A 17 0.34 23.84 1.03
CA GLY A 17 -0.02 25.26 0.93
C GLY A 17 -1.46 25.53 0.45
N LEU A 18 -2.37 24.57 0.64
CA LEU A 18 -3.79 24.70 0.31
C LEU A 18 -4.57 25.35 1.47
N PRO A 19 -5.67 26.09 1.19
CA PRO A 19 -6.45 26.78 2.23
C PRO A 19 -6.98 25.80 3.27
N GLU A 20 -6.94 26.07 4.58
CA GLU A 20 -7.47 25.11 5.56
C GLU A 20 -9.01 25.10 5.58
N ASP A 21 -9.63 23.91 5.65
CA ASP A 21 -11.10 23.79 5.70
C ASP A 21 -11.65 23.92 7.15
N ALA A 22 -10.80 23.72 8.18
CA ALA A 22 -11.14 23.88 9.59
C ALA A 22 -9.87 23.94 10.46
N PRO A 23 -9.91 24.62 11.63
CA PRO A 23 -8.79 24.62 12.58
C PRO A 23 -8.56 23.24 13.18
N LEU A 24 -7.28 22.87 13.26
CA LEU A 24 -6.81 21.60 13.81
C LEU A 24 -6.83 21.64 15.34
N SER A 25 -7.71 20.85 15.96
CA SER A 25 -7.65 20.58 17.40
C SER A 25 -7.80 19.09 17.64
N LEU A 26 -6.81 18.52 18.32
CA LEU A 26 -6.81 17.12 18.72
C LEU A 26 -7.17 17.08 20.20
N ASP A 27 -8.37 16.58 20.50
CA ASP A 27 -8.79 16.34 21.89
C ASP A 27 -7.74 15.46 22.59
N PRO A 28 -7.11 15.93 23.68
CA PRO A 28 -6.11 15.17 24.42
C PRO A 28 -6.61 13.79 24.86
N ALA A 29 -7.90 13.66 25.20
CA ALA A 29 -8.51 12.38 25.58
C ALA A 29 -8.58 11.37 24.42
N ARG A 30 -8.45 11.85 23.17
CA ARG A 30 -8.49 11.05 21.94
C ARG A 30 -7.13 10.96 21.25
N ALA A 31 -6.10 11.63 21.76
CA ALA A 31 -4.77 11.66 21.17
C ALA A 31 -4.18 10.26 21.02
N GLN A 32 -4.28 9.41 22.05
CA GLN A 32 -3.78 8.04 21.98
C GLN A 32 -4.49 7.24 20.88
N ALA A 33 -5.83 7.22 20.87
CA ALA A 33 -6.62 6.50 19.86
C ALA A 33 -6.33 7.00 18.44
N PHE A 34 -6.10 8.30 18.27
CA PHE A 34 -5.68 8.88 16.99
C PHE A 34 -4.27 8.43 16.59
N CYS A 35 -3.30 8.41 17.50
CA CYS A 35 -1.95 7.91 17.25
C CYS A 35 -1.96 6.41 16.86
N GLU A 36 -2.82 5.60 17.50
CA GLU A 36 -2.99 4.20 17.13
C GLU A 36 -3.65 4.03 15.75
N TRP A 37 -4.65 4.85 15.46
CA TRP A 37 -5.29 4.88 14.15
C TRP A 37 -4.29 5.29 13.07
N ALA A 38 -3.54 6.38 13.29
CA ALA A 38 -2.53 6.85 12.37
C ALA A 38 -1.48 5.76 12.13
N ARG A 39 -1.04 5.05 13.17
CA ARG A 39 -0.12 3.90 13.09
C ARG A 39 -0.66 2.74 12.30
N ARG A 40 -1.92 2.39 12.51
CA ARG A 40 -2.59 1.34 11.75
C ARG A 40 -2.67 1.69 10.26
N HIS A 41 -2.96 2.95 9.94
CA HIS A 41 -3.15 3.43 8.57
C HIS A 41 -1.90 4.03 7.92
N ARG A 42 -0.81 4.12 8.68
CA ARG A 42 0.52 4.58 8.27
C ARG A 42 0.54 5.96 7.62
N VAL A 43 -0.14 6.92 8.23
CA VAL A 43 -0.30 8.31 7.75
C VAL A 43 0.48 9.34 8.59
N GLN A 44 1.41 8.92 9.44
CA GLN A 44 2.08 9.84 10.37
C GLN A 44 3.09 10.75 9.70
N GLY A 45 3.77 10.32 8.64
CA GLY A 45 4.61 11.26 7.89
C GLY A 45 3.80 12.42 7.31
N LEU A 46 2.58 12.15 6.85
CA LEU A 46 1.63 13.19 6.43
C LEU A 46 1.22 14.10 7.60
N LEU A 47 0.96 13.52 8.77
CA LEU A 47 0.62 14.28 9.98
C LEU A 47 1.80 15.12 10.48
N PHE A 48 3.03 14.63 10.37
CA PHE A 48 4.25 15.37 10.72
C PHE A 48 4.47 16.56 9.78
N ALA A 49 4.40 16.33 8.46
CA ALA A 49 4.57 17.38 7.46
C ALA A 49 3.49 18.47 7.56
N GLY A 50 2.27 18.10 7.96
CA GLY A 50 1.16 19.02 8.10
C GLY A 50 1.00 19.63 9.50
N ILE A 51 1.41 18.97 10.57
CA ILE A 51 1.12 19.35 11.96
C ILE A 51 2.31 18.99 12.87
N PRO A 52 3.39 19.78 12.83
CA PRO A 52 4.62 19.49 13.58
C PRO A 52 4.43 19.40 15.09
N GLU A 53 3.42 20.05 15.66
CA GLU A 53 3.13 20.05 17.10
C GLU A 53 2.67 18.68 17.62
N LEU A 54 2.18 17.80 16.74
CA LEU A 54 1.85 16.41 17.08
C LEU A 54 3.08 15.48 17.06
N ALA A 55 4.24 15.99 16.61
CA ALA A 55 5.43 15.20 16.31
C ALA A 55 6.13 14.60 17.54
N GLU A 56 6.18 15.31 18.67
CA GLU A 56 6.92 14.85 19.87
C GLU A 56 6.39 13.50 20.39
N SER A 57 5.09 13.24 20.24
CA SER A 57 4.47 11.97 20.66
C SER A 57 4.62 10.81 19.65
N LEU A 58 5.21 11.05 18.48
CA LEU A 58 5.15 10.12 17.32
C LEU A 58 6.51 9.81 16.67
N GLN A 59 7.63 10.36 17.16
CA GLN A 59 8.96 10.26 16.52
C GLN A 59 9.43 8.81 16.28
N THR A 60 9.31 7.92 17.27
CA THR A 60 9.75 6.51 17.13
C THR A 60 8.93 5.74 16.11
N VAL A 61 7.66 6.12 15.94
CA VAL A 61 6.74 5.47 14.99
C VAL A 61 6.98 5.98 13.56
N ALA A 62 7.27 7.27 13.40
CA ALA A 62 7.69 7.85 12.12
C ALA A 62 8.97 7.19 11.61
N PHE A 63 9.97 7.00 12.48
CA PHE A 63 11.20 6.26 12.15
C PHE A 63 10.90 4.83 11.68
N GLY A 64 10.01 4.11 12.36
CA GLY A 64 9.57 2.77 11.95
C GLY A 64 8.94 2.74 10.56
N GLN A 65 8.19 3.78 10.19
CA GLN A 65 7.56 3.91 8.87
C GLN A 65 8.56 4.24 7.77
N THR A 66 9.47 5.18 8.03
CA THR A 66 10.57 5.50 7.13
C THR A 66 11.43 4.26 6.87
N ARG A 67 11.79 3.52 7.92
CA ARG A 67 12.53 2.26 7.82
C ARG A 67 11.77 1.21 7.00
N PHE A 68 10.48 1.01 7.26
CA PHE A 68 9.65 0.08 6.51
C PHE A 68 9.55 0.49 5.02
N ALA A 69 9.32 1.77 4.73
CA ALA A 69 9.21 2.27 3.36
C ALA A 69 10.54 2.11 2.59
N ALA A 70 11.68 2.35 3.24
CA ALA A 70 13.00 2.09 2.66
C ALA A 70 13.20 0.60 2.34
N GLN A 71 12.87 -0.29 3.28
CA GLN A 71 12.94 -1.73 3.08
C GLN A 71 12.01 -2.22 1.95
N ALA A 72 10.77 -1.73 1.91
CA ALA A 72 9.81 -2.03 0.86
C ALA A 72 10.32 -1.59 -0.52
N THR A 73 10.93 -0.40 -0.60
CA THR A 73 11.54 0.13 -1.83
C THR A 73 12.70 -0.74 -2.30
N GLU A 74 13.58 -1.15 -1.39
CA GLU A 74 14.70 -2.04 -1.69
C GLU A 74 14.22 -3.41 -2.22
N VAL A 75 13.26 -4.02 -1.53
CA VAL A 75 12.66 -5.31 -1.94
C VAL A 75 12.00 -5.17 -3.31
N ALA A 76 11.24 -4.10 -3.55
CA ALA A 76 10.63 -3.82 -4.85
C ALA A 76 11.67 -3.67 -5.96
N GLY A 77 12.79 -2.97 -5.70
CA GLY A 77 13.89 -2.81 -6.66
C GLY A 77 14.58 -4.14 -7.01
N LYS A 78 14.84 -4.99 -6.01
CA LYS A 78 15.39 -6.34 -6.19
C LYS A 78 14.44 -7.22 -7.01
N LEU A 79 13.16 -7.24 -6.67
CA LEU A 79 12.14 -7.99 -7.39
C LEU A 79 12.02 -7.53 -8.83
N PHE A 80 11.94 -6.21 -9.06
CA PHE A 80 11.85 -5.65 -10.40
C PHE A 80 13.05 -6.05 -11.27
N THR A 81 14.27 -5.95 -10.74
CA THR A 81 15.49 -6.37 -11.46
C THR A 81 15.46 -7.85 -11.82
N ARG A 82 15.04 -8.72 -10.89
CA ARG A 82 14.91 -10.17 -11.13
C ARG A 82 13.84 -10.52 -12.16
N LEU A 83 12.75 -9.75 -12.21
CA LEU A 83 11.60 -10.02 -13.08
C LEU A 83 11.76 -9.41 -14.48
N LYS A 84 12.26 -8.17 -14.59
CA LYS A 84 12.35 -7.41 -15.85
C LYS A 84 13.15 -8.14 -16.93
N THR A 85 14.25 -8.80 -16.55
CA THR A 85 15.11 -9.55 -17.49
C THR A 85 14.39 -10.72 -18.16
N ARG A 86 13.27 -11.19 -17.59
CA ARG A 86 12.52 -12.37 -18.04
C ARG A 86 11.07 -12.07 -18.42
N LEU A 87 10.63 -10.83 -18.22
CA LEU A 87 9.28 -10.33 -18.49
C LEU A 87 9.41 -8.95 -19.15
N PRO A 88 9.66 -8.89 -20.46
CA PRO A 88 9.95 -7.63 -21.16
C PRO A 88 8.78 -6.63 -21.12
N ASN A 89 7.54 -7.12 -20.95
CA ASN A 89 6.32 -6.32 -20.86
C ASN A 89 5.83 -6.13 -19.41
N LEU A 90 6.73 -6.18 -18.43
CA LEU A 90 6.39 -5.95 -17.03
C LEU A 90 6.04 -4.47 -16.81
N THR A 91 4.78 -4.17 -16.52
CA THR A 91 4.37 -2.84 -16.05
C THR A 91 4.14 -2.88 -14.55
N LEU A 92 4.99 -2.17 -13.82
CA LEU A 92 4.84 -1.96 -12.38
C LEU A 92 3.89 -0.77 -12.20
N VAL A 93 2.71 -1.01 -11.64
CA VAL A 93 1.64 -0.02 -11.58
C VAL A 93 1.42 0.44 -10.14
N LYS A 94 2.13 1.50 -9.75
CA LYS A 94 1.91 2.32 -8.55
C LYS A 94 2.29 1.73 -7.18
N GLY A 95 2.54 2.66 -6.26
CA GLY A 95 3.02 2.46 -4.90
C GLY A 95 4.34 3.21 -4.72
N PRO A 96 5.50 2.54 -4.59
CA PRO A 96 6.76 3.18 -4.25
C PRO A 96 7.29 4.20 -5.26
N ALA A 97 7.43 3.85 -6.55
CA ALA A 97 8.09 4.71 -7.54
C ALA A 97 7.32 6.01 -7.84
N LEU A 98 6.00 5.92 -8.02
CA LEU A 98 5.16 7.11 -8.23
C LEU A 98 5.06 7.97 -6.97
N ALA A 99 5.24 7.37 -5.80
CA ALA A 99 5.21 8.11 -4.57
C ALA A 99 6.54 8.71 -4.15
N THR A 100 7.68 8.08 -4.39
CA THR A 100 8.98 8.76 -4.22
C THR A 100 9.10 9.95 -5.16
N HIS A 101 8.44 9.93 -6.33
CA HIS A 101 8.34 11.11 -7.20
C HIS A 101 7.29 12.14 -6.75
N ALA A 102 6.19 11.73 -6.12
CA ALA A 102 5.14 12.64 -5.66
C ALA A 102 5.35 13.18 -4.23
N TRP A 103 6.23 12.53 -3.45
CA TRP A 103 6.49 12.84 -2.04
C TRP A 103 8.00 12.82 -1.80
N PRO A 104 8.62 13.99 -1.55
CA PRO A 104 10.08 14.11 -1.44
C PRO A 104 10.66 13.43 -0.19
N GLU A 105 9.86 13.25 0.88
CA GLU A 105 10.31 12.63 2.12
C GLU A 105 9.81 11.18 2.27
N PRO A 106 10.72 10.21 2.48
CA PRO A 106 10.36 8.82 2.78
C PRO A 106 9.54 8.71 4.08
N GLY A 107 8.29 8.27 3.98
CA GLY A 107 7.38 8.09 5.12
C GLY A 107 6.10 8.94 5.07
N MET A 108 6.05 9.95 4.20
CA MET A 108 4.82 10.75 3.97
C MET A 108 3.67 9.92 3.40
N ARG A 109 3.98 8.82 2.73
CA ARG A 109 3.03 7.81 2.29
C ARG A 109 3.65 6.42 2.48
N SER A 110 2.90 5.51 3.10
CA SER A 110 3.32 4.11 3.21
C SER A 110 2.98 3.34 1.94
N PHE A 111 3.88 2.44 1.56
CA PHE A 111 3.65 1.39 0.57
C PHE A 111 3.82 0.07 1.29
N ASP A 112 2.72 -0.58 1.61
CA ASP A 112 2.68 -1.93 2.16
C ASP A 112 2.46 -3.00 1.09
N ASP A 113 2.22 -2.56 -0.15
CA ASP A 113 2.02 -3.40 -1.31
C ASP A 113 2.78 -2.93 -2.57
N LEU A 114 2.92 -3.87 -3.50
CA LEU A 114 3.50 -3.70 -4.82
C LEU A 114 2.53 -4.26 -5.85
N ASP A 115 2.11 -3.42 -6.79
CA ASP A 115 1.21 -3.81 -7.86
C ASP A 115 1.95 -4.14 -9.16
N ILE A 116 1.74 -5.35 -9.65
CA ILE A 116 2.32 -5.86 -10.89
C ILE A 116 1.21 -6.17 -11.89
N LEU A 117 1.24 -5.53 -13.05
CA LEU A 117 0.34 -5.84 -14.15
C LEU A 117 0.97 -6.91 -15.06
N CYS A 118 0.25 -7.98 -15.37
CA CYS A 118 0.67 -8.97 -16.35
C CYS A 118 -0.49 -9.51 -17.20
N GLY A 119 -0.20 -9.86 -18.45
CA GLY A 119 -1.21 -10.42 -19.35
C GLY A 119 -1.77 -11.76 -18.86
N LYS A 120 -3.01 -12.09 -19.24
CA LYS A 120 -3.70 -13.32 -18.82
C LYS A 120 -2.88 -14.59 -19.07
N CYS A 121 -2.28 -14.68 -20.26
CA CYS A 121 -1.47 -15.82 -20.68
C CYS A 121 -0.11 -15.91 -19.96
N SER A 122 0.36 -14.80 -19.37
CA SER A 122 1.67 -14.72 -18.72
C SER A 122 1.63 -15.07 -17.23
N PHE A 123 0.45 -15.27 -16.65
CA PHE A 123 0.31 -15.45 -15.20
C PHE A 123 0.92 -16.73 -14.66
N ALA A 124 0.82 -17.84 -15.39
CA ALA A 124 1.46 -19.08 -14.98
C ALA A 124 2.99 -18.89 -14.86
N VAL A 125 3.59 -18.23 -15.85
CA VAL A 125 5.02 -17.87 -15.85
C VAL A 125 5.32 -16.90 -14.71
N MET A 126 4.54 -15.82 -14.57
CA MET A 126 4.69 -14.83 -13.50
C MET A 126 4.70 -15.49 -12.11
N ARG A 127 3.72 -16.35 -11.84
CA ARG A 127 3.61 -17.07 -10.57
C ARG A 127 4.86 -17.88 -10.28
N THR A 128 5.33 -18.69 -11.25
CA THR A 128 6.55 -19.48 -11.09
C THR A 128 7.75 -18.58 -10.83
N ARG A 129 7.88 -17.45 -11.53
CA ARG A 129 8.99 -16.50 -11.33
C ARG A 129 8.95 -15.82 -9.97
N LEU A 130 7.78 -15.42 -9.48
CA LEU A 130 7.61 -14.88 -8.13
C LEU A 130 8.00 -15.91 -7.06
N GLN A 131 7.57 -17.16 -7.24
CA GLN A 131 7.98 -18.27 -6.36
C GLN A 131 9.50 -18.48 -6.36
N THR A 132 10.13 -18.49 -7.53
CA THR A 132 11.60 -18.57 -7.63
C THR A 132 12.30 -17.35 -7.01
N ALA A 133 11.64 -16.18 -7.01
CA ALA A 133 12.16 -14.96 -6.40
C ALA A 133 11.96 -14.90 -4.87
N GLY A 134 11.39 -15.94 -4.26
CA GLY A 134 11.14 -16.02 -2.82
C GLY A 134 9.75 -15.55 -2.38
N CYS A 135 8.84 -15.28 -3.32
CA CYS A 135 7.47 -14.85 -2.99
C CYS A 135 6.53 -16.05 -2.84
N ALA A 136 5.79 -16.11 -1.74
CA ALA A 136 4.77 -17.15 -1.51
C ALA A 136 3.38 -16.65 -1.91
N LEU A 137 2.51 -17.52 -2.44
CA LEU A 137 1.11 -17.15 -2.70
C LEU A 137 0.39 -16.90 -1.36
N ASP A 138 -0.19 -15.72 -1.19
CA ASP A 138 -0.86 -15.30 0.05
C ASP A 138 -2.37 -15.52 -0.01
N VAL A 139 -2.77 -16.69 -0.51
CA VAL A 139 -4.17 -17.12 -0.56
C VAL A 139 -4.25 -18.56 -0.08
N ARG A 140 -4.96 -18.79 1.04
CA ARG A 140 -5.16 -20.13 1.62
C ARG A 140 -5.99 -21.04 0.71
N ASP A 141 -6.85 -20.46 -0.12
CA ASP A 141 -7.78 -21.18 -1.01
C ASP A 141 -7.44 -20.98 -2.50
N ARG A 142 -7.17 -22.10 -3.19
CA ARG A 142 -6.91 -22.13 -4.64
C ARG A 142 -8.12 -21.68 -5.46
N ARG A 143 -9.35 -21.86 -4.98
CA ARG A 143 -10.57 -21.37 -5.65
C ARG A 143 -10.63 -19.85 -5.56
N ARG A 144 -10.39 -19.27 -4.39
CA ARG A 144 -10.25 -17.82 -4.22
C ARG A 144 -9.19 -17.21 -5.15
N ALA A 145 -7.99 -17.80 -5.24
CA ALA A 145 -6.95 -17.30 -6.14
C ALA A 145 -7.37 -17.31 -7.62
N ARG A 146 -8.07 -18.38 -8.05
CA ARG A 146 -8.64 -18.48 -9.41
C ARG A 146 -9.71 -17.41 -9.65
N ASN A 147 -10.58 -17.16 -8.68
CA ASN A 147 -11.62 -16.13 -8.78
C ASN A 147 -11.01 -14.73 -8.86
N LEU A 148 -10.07 -14.40 -7.98
CA LEU A 148 -9.32 -13.14 -8.02
C LEU A 148 -8.77 -12.91 -9.44
N TRP A 149 -8.09 -13.92 -10.00
CA TRP A 149 -7.54 -13.84 -11.34
C TRP A 149 -8.59 -13.72 -12.44
N HIS A 150 -9.64 -14.54 -12.40
CA HIS A 150 -10.73 -14.56 -13.37
C HIS A 150 -11.40 -13.19 -13.47
N PHE A 151 -11.71 -12.60 -12.31
CA PHE A 151 -12.26 -11.26 -12.22
C PHE A 151 -11.22 -10.18 -12.40
N GLY A 152 -9.95 -10.47 -12.63
CA GLY A 152 -8.88 -9.49 -12.86
C GLY A 152 -8.52 -8.65 -11.63
N TRP A 153 -8.88 -9.13 -10.44
CA TRP A 153 -8.42 -8.61 -9.16
C TRP A 153 -6.97 -9.05 -8.87
N GLY A 154 -6.35 -8.38 -7.91
CA GLY A 154 -5.00 -8.70 -7.46
C GLY A 154 -4.94 -10.10 -6.87
N VAL A 155 -4.04 -10.94 -7.39
CA VAL A 155 -3.65 -12.18 -6.74
C VAL A 155 -2.48 -11.88 -5.82
N PRO A 156 -2.63 -11.99 -4.49
CA PRO A 156 -1.61 -11.56 -3.55
C PRO A 156 -0.51 -12.61 -3.37
N PHE A 157 0.71 -12.12 -3.30
CA PHE A 157 1.91 -12.86 -2.93
C PHE A 157 2.59 -12.14 -1.77
N ARG A 158 3.25 -12.88 -0.89
CA ARG A 158 4.07 -12.35 0.20
C ARG A 158 5.54 -12.46 -0.18
N ALA A 159 6.24 -11.34 -0.21
CA ALA A 159 7.70 -11.31 -0.35
C ALA A 159 8.39 -11.25 1.03
N GLU A 160 9.71 -11.10 1.03
CA GLU A 160 10.50 -10.81 2.25
C GLU A 160 9.91 -9.59 3.00
N ASN A 161 10.06 -9.59 4.33
CA ASN A 161 9.55 -8.54 5.23
C ASN A 161 8.04 -8.29 5.15
N HIS A 162 7.27 -9.31 4.73
CA HIS A 162 5.81 -9.26 4.61
C HIS A 162 5.27 -8.27 3.58
N LEU A 163 6.11 -7.76 2.67
CA LEU A 163 5.65 -6.91 1.57
C LEU A 163 4.62 -7.68 0.72
N LEU A 164 3.44 -7.08 0.55
CA LEU A 164 2.41 -7.64 -0.30
C LEU A 164 2.76 -7.35 -1.76
N VAL A 165 2.66 -8.33 -2.63
CA VAL A 165 2.85 -8.19 -4.08
C VAL A 165 1.58 -8.67 -4.75
N GLU A 166 0.79 -7.77 -5.30
CA GLU A 166 -0.44 -8.09 -6.00
C GLU A 166 -0.21 -8.18 -7.51
N VAL A 167 -0.56 -9.33 -8.09
CA VAL A 167 -0.50 -9.52 -9.55
C VAL A 167 -1.88 -9.35 -10.14
N LYS A 168 -2.04 -8.39 -11.06
CA LYS A 168 -3.31 -7.99 -11.68
C LYS A 168 -3.24 -8.23 -13.20
N SER A 169 -4.36 -8.58 -13.83
CA SER A 169 -4.46 -8.68 -15.30
C SER A 169 -5.01 -7.42 -15.98
N ARG A 170 -5.58 -6.52 -15.18
CA ARG A 170 -6.13 -5.24 -15.62
C ARG A 170 -6.07 -4.24 -14.47
N PHE A 171 -6.02 -2.96 -14.79
CA PHE A 171 -6.17 -1.91 -13.78
C PHE A 171 -7.62 -1.93 -13.31
N PHE A 172 -7.87 -2.36 -12.07
CA PHE A 172 -9.21 -2.40 -11.51
C PHE A 172 -9.49 -1.12 -10.71
N PRO A 173 -10.57 -0.37 -10.99
CA PRO A 173 -10.97 0.71 -10.11
C PRO A 173 -11.50 0.13 -8.78
N PRO A 174 -11.22 0.79 -7.63
CA PRO A 174 -11.50 0.29 -6.28
C PRO A 174 -12.98 0.16 -5.89
N HIS A 175 -13.93 0.37 -6.82
CA HIS A 175 -15.36 0.51 -6.51
C HIS A 175 -16.27 -0.65 -6.97
N TYR A 176 -15.73 -1.82 -7.32
CA TYR A 176 -16.59 -2.96 -7.66
C TYR A 176 -16.95 -3.77 -6.40
N PRO A 177 -18.25 -3.96 -6.07
CA PRO A 177 -18.64 -4.74 -4.92
C PRO A 177 -18.21 -6.21 -5.10
N TRP A 178 -17.65 -6.80 -4.05
CA TRP A 178 -17.55 -8.25 -3.91
C TRP A 178 -18.94 -8.85 -4.11
N PRO A 179 -19.14 -9.93 -4.90
CA PRO A 179 -20.42 -10.61 -4.92
C PRO A 179 -20.72 -11.10 -3.51
N LYS A 180 -21.62 -10.41 -2.80
CA LYS A 180 -22.02 -10.76 -1.42
C LYS A 180 -22.74 -12.11 -1.35
N HIS A 181 -23.01 -12.74 -2.50
CA HIS A 181 -23.80 -13.96 -2.64
C HIS A 181 -23.13 -15.00 -3.57
N LEU A 182 -21.84 -15.29 -3.39
CA LEU A 182 -21.31 -16.58 -3.85
C LEU A 182 -21.69 -17.64 -2.81
N THR A 183 -22.95 -18.07 -2.82
CA THR A 183 -23.39 -19.27 -2.12
C THR A 183 -22.59 -20.45 -2.67
N LEU A 184 -21.87 -21.13 -1.78
CA LEU A 184 -21.25 -22.41 -2.05
C LEU A 184 -22.36 -23.44 -2.22
N THR A 185 -22.86 -23.63 -3.44
CA THR A 185 -23.48 -24.92 -3.78
C THR A 185 -22.35 -25.94 -3.91
N GLN A 186 -22.44 -26.95 -3.04
CA GLN A 186 -21.63 -28.16 -3.06
C GLN A 186 -21.86 -28.94 -4.35
#